data_AF-A0A8C8DMQ1-F1
#
_entry.id   AF-A0A8C8DMQ1-F1
#
_cell.length_a   1.000
_cell.length_b   1.000
_cell.length_c   1.000
_cell.angle_alpha   90.00
_cell.angle_beta   90.00
_cell.angle_gamma   90.00
#
_symmetry.space_group_name_H-M   'P 1'
#
loop_
_entity.id
_entity.type
_entity.pdbx_description
1 polymer ?
#
loop_
_entity_poly.entity_id
_entity_poly.type
_entity_poly.pdbx_seq_one_letter_code
_entity_poly.pdbx_strand_id
1 'polypeptide(L)'
;MGKLNMPKQVEVRMHESHLEPIEARPQSKCAKICSKMFKNLLLTLTVLGVILGAVSGMLLRVASPIHPDIVMVIAFPGDILMRMLKMLILPLIISSLITGLAGLDAKSSGRLGTRAMVYYMTTTVIAAVLGVILVLLIHPGNPKLKENLGEGEKNEDVSSLDAFFDLIRNLFPENLVQACFQQIQTVTKKVEVIEEEVNTTSMGGLLVNITHEPQYIIKKSLQFKSGMNVLGLIGFFIAFGICMGNMGERARLMIEFFNILNEIVMKLVIMIMWYSPFGIACLICGKIISIKDLEVVARQLGMYMITVIIGLIIHGAIFLPSIYFAITRKNPFTFFLGIFQAWITALGTASSAGTLPVTFRCLEENLGIDKRVTRFVLPVGATINMDGTALYEAVAAIFIAQMNGIHLDPGQIVTVSLTATLASVGAASIPSAGLVTMLLILTAVGLPTQDISLLVAVDWLLDRFRTSVNVVGDSYGAGIVYHLSKAELDELDAHMAKSDDIEMMTKTPSYYDDMKNHHENNSNQCVITAAASSTVPTAANNSVLVDECKVQLMLPDVETSI
;
A
#
# COMPACT_ATOMS: atom_id res chain seq x y z
N MET A 1 -11.22 38.49 68.45
CA MET A 1 -11.41 39.35 67.26
C MET A 1 -11.02 38.56 66.02
N GLY A 2 -11.90 38.49 65.02
CA GLY A 2 -11.56 38.13 63.63
C GLY A 2 -11.38 36.64 63.30
N LYS A 3 -12.49 35.89 63.14
CA LYS A 3 -12.52 34.72 62.25
C LYS A 3 -12.47 35.23 60.81
N LEU A 4 -11.39 34.97 60.08
CA LEU A 4 -11.32 35.22 58.65
C LEU A 4 -11.91 34.01 57.90
N ASN A 5 -12.96 34.25 57.13
CA ASN A 5 -13.68 33.27 56.34
C ASN A 5 -12.78 32.63 55.27
N MET A 6 -12.66 31.31 55.28
CA MET A 6 -12.30 30.56 54.07
C MET A 6 -13.50 30.59 53.10
N PRO A 7 -13.28 30.78 51.80
CA PRO A 7 -14.34 30.66 50.81
C PRO A 7 -14.81 29.20 50.74
N LYS A 8 -16.14 29.00 50.84
CA LYS A 8 -16.79 27.71 50.58
C LYS A 8 -16.41 27.26 49.17
N GLN A 9 -15.75 26.10 49.05
CA GLN A 9 -15.69 25.40 47.77
C GLN A 9 -17.14 25.10 47.34
N VAL A 10 -17.51 25.61 46.17
CA VAL A 10 -18.76 25.25 45.51
C VAL A 10 -18.55 23.84 44.97
N GLU A 11 -19.01 22.85 45.73
CA GLU A 11 -19.16 21.49 45.23
C GLU A 11 -20.26 21.51 44.17
N VAL A 12 -19.86 21.50 42.90
CA VAL A 12 -20.79 21.30 41.79
C VAL A 12 -21.25 19.84 41.86
N ARG A 13 -22.33 19.57 42.59
CA ARG A 13 -23.10 18.35 42.41
C ARG A 13 -23.60 18.35 40.97
N MET A 14 -22.91 17.64 40.08
CA MET A 14 -23.54 17.16 38.87
C MET A 14 -24.68 16.25 39.32
N HIS A 15 -25.90 16.68 39.07
CA HIS A 15 -27.05 15.80 39.17
C HIS A 15 -26.81 14.70 38.14
N GLU A 16 -26.45 13.49 38.59
CA GLU A 16 -26.56 12.30 37.77
C GLU A 16 -28.03 12.19 37.38
N SER A 17 -28.34 12.62 36.17
CA SER A 17 -29.55 12.21 35.51
C SER A 17 -29.41 10.71 35.31
N HIS A 18 -30.13 9.94 36.13
CA HIS A 18 -30.47 8.56 35.82
C HIS A 18 -31.25 8.55 34.51
N LEU A 19 -30.53 8.60 33.39
CA LEU A 19 -31.02 8.19 32.09
C LEU A 19 -31.21 6.69 32.21
N GLU A 20 -32.45 6.28 32.47
CA GLU A 20 -32.87 4.90 32.24
C GLU A 20 -32.36 4.46 30.86
N PRO A 21 -31.82 3.24 30.71
CA PRO A 21 -31.38 2.76 29.42
C PRO A 21 -32.60 2.76 28.51
N ILE A 22 -32.60 3.63 27.51
CA ILE A 22 -33.64 3.69 26.48
C ILE A 22 -33.79 2.28 25.92
N GLU A 23 -34.89 1.59 26.27
CA GLU A 23 -35.24 0.32 25.67
C GLU A 23 -35.28 0.50 24.16
N ALA A 24 -34.35 -0.15 23.46
CA ALA A 24 -34.25 -0.05 22.01
C ALA A 24 -35.56 -0.55 21.38
N ARG A 25 -36.37 0.39 20.84
CA ARG A 25 -37.58 0.07 20.07
C ARG A 25 -37.28 -1.06 19.07
N PRO A 26 -38.16 -2.07 18.92
CA PRO A 26 -37.96 -3.14 17.96
C PRO A 26 -37.98 -2.56 16.54
N GLN A 27 -36.80 -2.29 15.99
CA GLN A 27 -36.66 -1.82 14.61
C GLN A 27 -37.15 -2.92 13.66
N SER A 28 -37.99 -2.52 12.69
CA SER A 28 -38.42 -3.41 11.61
C SER A 28 -37.21 -3.98 10.86
N LYS A 29 -37.31 -5.19 10.30
CA LYS A 29 -36.22 -5.81 9.53
C LYS A 29 -35.71 -4.87 8.43
N CYS A 30 -36.62 -4.13 7.79
CA CYS A 30 -36.29 -3.14 6.75
C CYS A 30 -35.54 -1.93 7.31
N ALA A 31 -35.91 -1.40 8.48
CA ALA A 31 -35.19 -0.31 9.13
C ALA A 31 -33.78 -0.72 9.59
N LYS A 32 -33.61 -1.97 10.07
CA LYS A 32 -32.30 -2.53 10.40
C LYS A 32 -31.41 -2.68 9.16
N ILE A 33 -31.97 -3.19 8.06
CA ILE A 33 -31.25 -3.33 6.77
C ILE A 33 -30.87 -1.94 6.22
N CYS A 34 -31.80 -0.99 6.22
CA CYS A 34 -31.55 0.37 5.73
C CYS A 34 -30.48 1.09 6.57
N SER A 35 -30.55 1.01 7.90
CA SER A 35 -29.52 1.54 8.80
C SER A 35 -28.15 0.89 8.57
N LYS A 36 -28.12 -0.42 8.28
CA LYS A 36 -26.89 -1.16 7.97
C LYS A 36 -26.32 -0.82 6.59
N MET A 37 -27.19 -0.58 5.60
CA MET A 37 -26.79 -0.10 4.26
C MET A 37 -26.17 1.30 4.31
N PHE A 38 -26.72 2.23 5.09
CA PHE A 38 -26.14 3.57 5.26
C PHE A 38 -24.77 3.55 5.96
N LYS A 39 -24.54 2.61 6.89
CA LYS A 39 -23.22 2.44 7.54
C LYS A 39 -22.14 1.94 6.58
N ASN A 40 -22.52 1.13 5.60
CA ASN A 40 -21.64 0.59 4.56
C ASN A 40 -22.05 1.12 3.17
N LEU A 41 -22.31 2.43 3.07
CA LEU A 41 -22.91 3.03 1.88
C LEU A 41 -22.04 2.84 0.65
N LEU A 42 -20.73 3.11 0.75
CA LEU A 42 -19.81 2.97 -0.38
C LEU A 42 -19.74 1.54 -0.92
N LEU A 43 -19.66 0.55 -0.02
CA LEU A 43 -19.70 -0.87 -0.36
C LEU A 43 -21.01 -1.22 -1.09
N THR A 44 -22.13 -0.79 -0.52
CA THR A 44 -23.46 -1.07 -1.06
C THR A 44 -23.63 -0.46 -2.46
N LEU A 45 -23.20 0.79 -2.64
CA LEU A 45 -23.23 1.49 -3.93
C LEU A 45 -22.34 0.78 -4.96
N THR A 46 -21.15 0.32 -4.57
CA THR A 46 -20.23 -0.38 -5.47
C THR A 46 -20.83 -1.70 -5.96
N VAL A 47 -21.38 -2.52 -5.05
CA VAL A 47 -22.04 -3.78 -5.42
C VAL A 47 -23.25 -3.53 -6.30
N LEU A 48 -24.05 -2.51 -5.98
CA LEU A 48 -25.19 -2.10 -6.82
C LEU A 48 -24.71 -1.65 -8.21
N GLY A 49 -23.63 -0.86 -8.28
CA GLY A 49 -23.03 -0.38 -9.53
C GLY A 49 -22.56 -1.53 -10.43
N VAL A 50 -21.92 -2.55 -9.85
CA VAL A 50 -21.55 -3.77 -10.58
C VAL A 50 -22.78 -4.47 -11.15
N ILE A 51 -23.79 -4.73 -10.31
CA ILE A 51 -25.00 -5.44 -10.73
C ILE A 51 -25.72 -4.65 -11.83
N LEU A 52 -25.88 -3.34 -11.65
CA LEU A 52 -26.50 -2.46 -12.63
C LEU A 52 -25.69 -2.40 -13.93
N GLY A 53 -24.37 -2.30 -13.86
CA GLY A 53 -23.49 -2.31 -15.02
C GLY A 53 -23.57 -3.63 -15.80
N ALA A 54 -23.58 -4.75 -15.09
CA ALA A 54 -23.71 -6.08 -15.68
C ALA A 54 -25.06 -6.30 -16.36
N VAL A 55 -26.16 -5.98 -15.66
CA VAL A 55 -27.53 -6.10 -16.21
C VAL A 55 -27.72 -5.16 -17.39
N SER A 56 -27.30 -3.89 -17.28
CA SER A 56 -27.43 -2.91 -18.37
C SER A 56 -26.60 -3.31 -19.59
N GLY A 57 -25.37 -3.79 -19.39
CA GLY A 57 -24.52 -4.29 -20.48
C GLY A 57 -25.14 -5.48 -21.19
N MET A 58 -25.72 -6.44 -20.46
CA MET A 58 -26.43 -7.58 -21.07
C MET A 58 -27.69 -7.16 -21.82
N LEU A 59 -28.50 -6.25 -21.25
CA LEU A 59 -29.71 -5.74 -21.91
C LEU A 59 -29.36 -4.98 -23.20
N LEU A 60 -28.38 -4.09 -23.15
CA LEU A 60 -27.92 -3.31 -24.29
C LEU A 60 -27.34 -4.19 -25.40
N ARG A 61 -26.66 -5.27 -25.04
CA ARG A 61 -26.17 -6.28 -26.00
C ARG A 61 -27.32 -6.98 -26.75
N VAL A 62 -28.41 -7.31 -26.07
CA VAL A 62 -29.58 -7.98 -26.69
C VAL A 62 -30.38 -6.99 -27.55
N ALA A 63 -30.37 -5.69 -27.21
CA ALA A 63 -31.25 -4.71 -27.81
C ALA A 63 -30.94 -4.32 -29.28
N SER A 64 -29.70 -4.47 -29.77
CA SER A 64 -29.26 -4.38 -31.19
C SER A 64 -27.73 -4.17 -31.25
N PRO A 65 -27.04 -4.40 -32.38
CA PRO A 65 -25.62 -4.05 -32.51
C PRO A 65 -25.42 -2.53 -32.32
N ILE A 66 -24.79 -2.16 -31.20
CA ILE A 66 -24.51 -0.76 -30.84
C ILE A 66 -23.30 -0.28 -31.63
N HIS A 67 -23.37 0.93 -32.19
CA HIS A 67 -22.24 1.55 -32.88
C HIS A 67 -21.05 1.73 -31.91
N PRO A 68 -19.80 1.44 -32.32
CA PRO A 68 -18.61 1.51 -31.44
C PRO A 68 -18.46 2.84 -30.68
N ASP A 69 -18.82 3.96 -31.30
CA ASP A 69 -18.74 5.30 -30.67
C ASP A 69 -19.66 5.43 -29.45
N ILE A 70 -20.84 4.81 -29.48
CA ILE A 70 -21.77 4.83 -28.35
C ILE A 70 -21.21 3.99 -27.21
N VAL A 71 -20.56 2.86 -27.52
CA VAL A 71 -19.88 2.03 -26.53
C VAL A 71 -18.73 2.80 -25.85
N MET A 72 -17.98 3.59 -26.62
CA MET A 72 -16.93 4.46 -26.09
C MET A 72 -17.51 5.49 -25.11
N VAL A 73 -18.63 6.15 -25.46
CA VAL A 73 -19.28 7.13 -24.56
C VAL A 73 -19.80 6.47 -23.28
N ILE A 74 -20.37 5.26 -23.37
CA ILE A 74 -20.84 4.49 -22.21
C ILE A 74 -19.66 4.10 -21.30
N ALA A 75 -18.52 3.70 -21.88
CA ALA A 75 -17.34 3.27 -21.13
C ALA A 75 -16.52 4.45 -20.56
N PHE A 76 -16.66 5.66 -21.12
CA PHE A 76 -15.83 6.83 -20.81
C PHE A 76 -15.74 7.18 -19.32
N PRO A 77 -16.83 7.18 -18.52
CA PRO A 77 -16.72 7.40 -17.07
C PRO A 77 -15.83 6.35 -16.36
N GLY A 78 -15.84 5.11 -16.85
CA GLY A 78 -14.94 4.06 -16.40
C GLY A 78 -13.48 4.35 -16.75
N ASP A 79 -13.21 4.85 -17.96
CA ASP A 79 -11.85 5.23 -18.37
C ASP A 79 -11.32 6.42 -17.55
N ILE A 80 -12.17 7.39 -17.20
CA ILE A 80 -11.83 8.49 -16.29
C ILE A 80 -11.47 7.97 -14.91
N LEU A 81 -12.25 7.03 -14.35
CA LEU A 81 -11.91 6.38 -13.08
C LEU A 81 -10.50 5.75 -13.14
N MET A 82 -10.19 5.00 -14.20
CA MET A 82 -8.88 4.37 -14.37
C MET A 82 -7.74 5.39 -14.47
N ARG A 83 -7.97 6.54 -15.12
CA ARG A 83 -6.98 7.62 -15.20
C ARG A 83 -6.75 8.30 -13.85
N MET A 84 -7.82 8.55 -13.09
CA MET A 84 -7.74 9.12 -11.74
C MET A 84 -6.96 8.19 -10.80
N LEU A 85 -7.20 6.88 -10.85
CA LEU A 85 -6.44 5.90 -10.09
C LEU A 85 -4.96 5.89 -10.50
N LYS A 86 -4.65 5.85 -11.81
CA LYS A 86 -3.26 5.86 -12.33
C LYS A 86 -2.47 7.08 -11.89
N MET A 87 -3.11 8.25 -11.83
CA MET A 87 -2.48 9.50 -11.40
C MET A 87 -1.97 9.45 -9.96
N LEU A 88 -2.68 8.76 -9.06
CA LEU A 88 -2.31 8.70 -7.64
C LEU A 88 -1.17 7.75 -7.33
N ILE A 89 -0.79 6.88 -8.28
CA ILE A 89 0.17 5.80 -8.02
C ILE A 89 1.55 6.34 -7.73
N LEU A 90 2.04 7.26 -8.56
CA LEU A 90 3.37 7.85 -8.37
C LEU A 90 3.53 8.50 -6.98
N PRO A 91 2.72 9.50 -6.58
CA PRO A 91 2.90 10.15 -5.29
C PRO A 91 2.67 9.20 -4.11
N LEU A 92 1.79 8.20 -4.27
CA LEU A 92 1.52 7.21 -3.23
C LEU A 92 2.69 6.24 -3.03
N ILE A 93 3.26 5.69 -4.10
CA ILE A 93 4.43 4.81 -4.03
C ILE A 93 5.59 5.53 -3.34
N ILE A 94 5.88 6.76 -3.76
CA ILE A 94 6.99 7.55 -3.22
C ILE A 94 6.78 7.80 -1.72
N SER A 95 5.63 8.36 -1.34
CA SER A 95 5.36 8.72 0.03
C SER A 95 5.22 7.50 0.96
N SER A 96 4.56 6.44 0.51
CA SER A 96 4.35 5.22 1.31
C SER A 96 5.61 4.40 1.52
N LEU A 97 6.45 4.22 0.49
CA LEU A 97 7.70 3.45 0.63
C LEU A 97 8.70 4.18 1.51
N ILE A 98 8.85 5.48 1.31
CA ILE A 98 9.75 6.32 2.11
C ILE A 98 9.36 6.25 3.59
N THR A 99 8.10 6.50 3.90
CA THR A 99 7.63 6.56 5.29
C THR A 99 7.66 5.19 5.95
N GLY A 100 7.30 4.15 5.21
CA GLY A 100 7.37 2.76 5.67
C GLY A 100 8.78 2.29 6.01
N LEU A 101 9.79 2.70 5.24
CA LEU A 101 11.18 2.25 5.43
C LEU A 101 12.01 3.19 6.30
N ALA A 102 11.73 4.49 6.28
CA ALA A 102 12.44 5.46 7.14
C ALA A 102 12.02 5.34 8.61
N GLY A 103 10.82 4.82 8.89
CA GLY A 103 10.40 4.46 10.26
C GLY A 103 11.10 3.22 10.82
N LEU A 104 11.82 2.45 9.99
CA LEU A 104 12.63 1.32 10.43
C LEU A 104 13.95 1.84 10.97
N ASP A 105 14.00 2.14 12.26
CA ASP A 105 15.22 2.57 12.92
C ASP A 105 16.24 1.41 12.94
N ALA A 106 17.23 1.43 12.05
CA ALA A 106 18.17 0.33 11.84
C ALA A 106 19.05 0.03 13.08
N LYS A 107 19.16 0.98 14.02
CA LYS A 107 20.05 0.90 15.17
C LYS A 107 19.36 0.46 16.48
N SER A 108 18.06 0.72 16.64
CA SER A 108 17.27 0.37 17.85
C SER A 108 16.16 -0.66 17.59
N SER A 109 15.66 -0.75 16.35
CA SER A 109 14.58 -1.65 15.92
C SER A 109 15.06 -2.80 15.01
N GLY A 110 16.39 -2.96 14.86
CA GLY A 110 16.99 -3.85 13.86
C GLY A 110 16.48 -5.30 13.92
N ARG A 111 16.39 -5.91 15.11
CA ARG A 111 15.94 -7.32 15.24
C ARG A 111 14.45 -7.49 14.96
N LEU A 112 13.62 -6.56 15.46
CA LEU A 112 12.17 -6.54 15.23
C LEU A 112 11.85 -6.35 13.74
N GLY A 113 12.50 -5.37 13.11
CA GLY A 113 12.44 -5.09 11.67
C GLY A 113 12.90 -6.25 10.81
N THR A 114 14.05 -6.84 11.14
CA THR A 114 14.58 -7.98 10.37
C THR A 114 13.63 -9.19 10.44
N ARG A 115 13.08 -9.50 11.63
CA ARG A 115 12.08 -10.58 11.78
C ARG A 115 10.83 -10.33 10.93
N ALA A 116 10.30 -9.11 10.95
CA ALA A 116 9.14 -8.72 10.15
C ALA A 116 9.42 -8.83 8.64
N MET A 117 10.56 -8.29 8.17
CA MET A 117 10.95 -8.35 6.76
C MET A 117 11.18 -9.75 6.25
N VAL A 118 11.87 -10.60 7.03
CA VAL A 118 12.07 -12.02 6.66
C VAL A 118 10.73 -12.73 6.54
N TYR A 119 9.80 -12.48 7.47
CA TYR A 119 8.45 -13.04 7.40
C TYR A 119 7.73 -12.57 6.13
N TYR A 120 7.66 -11.26 5.86
CA TYR A 120 6.96 -10.69 4.70
C TYR A 120 7.49 -11.21 3.37
N MET A 121 8.81 -11.23 3.19
CA MET A 121 9.41 -11.73 1.95
C MET A 121 9.13 -13.22 1.78
N THR A 122 9.15 -13.99 2.87
CA THR A 122 8.89 -15.44 2.81
C THR A 122 7.43 -15.73 2.45
N THR A 123 6.46 -15.09 3.10
CA THR A 123 5.02 -15.32 2.83
C THR A 123 4.65 -14.87 1.43
N THR A 124 5.19 -13.75 0.97
CA THR A 124 4.90 -13.21 -0.36
C THR A 124 5.44 -14.12 -1.47
N VAL A 125 6.66 -14.65 -1.31
CA VAL A 125 7.22 -15.64 -2.25
C VAL A 125 6.38 -16.92 -2.26
N ILE A 126 5.98 -17.43 -1.09
CA ILE A 126 5.10 -18.60 -1.00
C ILE A 126 3.77 -18.36 -1.74
N ALA A 127 3.17 -17.17 -1.57
CA ALA A 127 1.92 -16.79 -2.22
C ALA A 127 2.06 -16.73 -3.75
N ALA A 128 3.15 -16.12 -4.26
CA ALA A 128 3.43 -16.04 -5.70
C ALA A 128 3.63 -17.44 -6.30
N VAL A 129 4.45 -18.28 -5.66
CA VAL A 129 4.71 -19.66 -6.10
C VAL A 129 3.42 -20.49 -6.08
N LEU A 130 2.60 -20.37 -5.04
CA LEU A 130 1.29 -21.02 -4.98
C LEU A 130 0.40 -20.58 -6.15
N GLY A 131 0.37 -19.28 -6.45
CA GLY A 131 -0.36 -18.74 -7.60
C GLY A 131 0.08 -19.36 -8.92
N VAL A 132 1.40 -19.41 -9.17
CA VAL A 132 2.00 -20.06 -10.35
C VAL A 132 1.60 -21.53 -10.44
N ILE A 133 1.71 -22.29 -9.35
CA ILE A 133 1.36 -23.72 -9.34
C ILE A 133 -0.13 -23.89 -9.69
N LEU A 134 -1.02 -23.13 -9.06
CA LEU A 134 -2.46 -23.27 -9.27
C LEU A 134 -2.89 -22.91 -10.70
N VAL A 135 -2.36 -21.83 -11.26
CA VAL A 135 -2.73 -21.41 -12.63
C VAL A 135 -2.19 -22.35 -13.70
N LEU A 136 -1.04 -22.98 -13.47
CA LEU A 136 -0.50 -24.00 -14.37
C LEU A 136 -1.30 -25.31 -14.29
N LEU A 137 -1.78 -25.69 -13.09
CA LEU A 137 -2.58 -26.89 -12.90
C LEU A 137 -4.01 -26.75 -13.41
N ILE A 138 -4.67 -25.62 -13.13
CA ILE A 138 -6.07 -25.38 -13.52
C ILE A 138 -6.16 -24.94 -14.99
N HIS A 139 -5.14 -24.23 -15.48
CA HIS A 139 -5.05 -23.71 -16.85
C HIS A 139 -6.30 -22.93 -17.31
N PRO A 140 -6.66 -21.83 -16.62
CA PRO A 140 -7.91 -21.11 -16.88
C PRO A 140 -7.98 -20.41 -18.25
N GLY A 141 -6.84 -20.05 -18.85
CA GLY A 141 -6.79 -19.39 -20.17
C GLY A 141 -6.87 -20.38 -21.32
N ASN A 142 -7.59 -20.03 -22.40
CA ASN A 142 -7.62 -20.81 -23.62
C ASN A 142 -7.48 -19.90 -24.87
N PRO A 143 -6.59 -20.23 -25.82
CA PRO A 143 -6.26 -19.41 -27.00
C PRO A 143 -7.45 -19.02 -27.90
N LYS A 144 -8.56 -19.77 -27.84
CA LYS A 144 -9.82 -19.45 -28.56
C LYS A 144 -10.42 -18.08 -28.20
N LEU A 145 -9.89 -17.40 -27.18
CA LEU A 145 -10.31 -16.04 -26.82
C LEU A 145 -9.84 -14.96 -27.81
N LYS A 146 -8.67 -15.16 -28.45
CA LYS A 146 -8.04 -14.15 -29.32
C LYS A 146 -8.77 -13.96 -30.66
N GLU A 147 -9.36 -15.03 -31.22
CA GLU A 147 -10.21 -14.93 -32.43
C GLU A 147 -11.37 -13.93 -32.25
N ASN A 148 -11.77 -13.65 -31.01
CA ASN A 148 -12.91 -12.80 -30.66
C ASN A 148 -12.54 -11.39 -30.14
N LEU A 149 -11.29 -11.15 -29.73
CA LEU A 149 -10.84 -9.91 -29.09
C LEU A 149 -9.94 -9.03 -29.97
N GLY A 150 -9.52 -9.54 -31.14
CA GLY A 150 -8.64 -8.85 -32.08
C GLY A 150 -7.18 -9.28 -31.93
N GLU A 151 -6.40 -9.16 -33.00
CA GLU A 151 -4.98 -9.54 -33.00
C GLU A 151 -4.17 -8.57 -32.13
N GLY A 152 -3.83 -9.00 -30.91
CA GLY A 152 -2.66 -8.44 -30.25
C GLY A 152 -1.42 -8.75 -31.06
N GLU A 153 -0.76 -7.70 -31.57
CA GLU A 153 0.56 -7.81 -32.17
C GLU A 153 1.49 -8.48 -31.15
N LYS A 154 2.11 -9.58 -31.58
CA LYS A 154 3.15 -10.25 -30.83
C LYS A 154 4.27 -9.22 -30.64
N ASN A 155 4.70 -8.93 -29.41
CA ASN A 155 6.02 -8.31 -29.26
C ASN A 155 7.01 -9.28 -29.92
N GLU A 156 7.69 -8.84 -30.97
CA GLU A 156 8.64 -9.66 -31.74
C GLU A 156 9.57 -10.42 -30.78
N ASP A 157 9.78 -11.71 -31.03
CA ASP A 157 10.39 -12.71 -30.13
C ASP A 157 11.48 -12.12 -29.20
N VAL A 158 11.06 -11.63 -28.03
CA VAL A 158 11.97 -11.12 -27.00
C VAL A 158 12.54 -12.34 -26.29
N SER A 159 13.87 -12.49 -26.30
CA SER A 159 14.50 -13.57 -25.55
C SER A 159 14.24 -13.38 -24.06
N SER A 160 13.99 -14.48 -23.33
CA SER A 160 13.78 -14.44 -21.88
C SER A 160 14.97 -13.81 -21.14
N LEU A 161 16.18 -13.93 -21.70
CA LEU A 161 17.38 -13.25 -21.20
C LEU A 161 17.32 -11.73 -21.39
N ASP A 162 16.81 -11.25 -22.52
CA ASP A 162 16.66 -9.82 -22.77
C ASP A 162 15.65 -9.22 -21.78
N ALA A 163 14.56 -9.93 -21.54
CA ALA A 163 13.52 -9.54 -20.59
C ALA A 163 14.04 -9.48 -19.14
N PHE A 164 14.89 -10.45 -18.73
CA PHE A 164 15.58 -10.41 -17.44
C PHE A 164 16.59 -9.26 -17.35
N PHE A 165 17.35 -8.97 -18.41
CA PHE A 165 18.24 -7.82 -18.41
C PHE A 165 17.47 -6.49 -18.39
N ASP A 166 16.34 -6.40 -19.09
CA ASP A 166 15.45 -5.23 -19.03
C ASP A 166 14.89 -5.05 -17.62
N LEU A 167 14.59 -6.12 -16.89
CA LEU A 167 14.20 -6.04 -15.48
C LEU A 167 15.29 -5.37 -14.64
N ILE A 168 16.54 -5.81 -14.78
CA ILE A 168 17.67 -5.23 -14.04
C ILE A 168 17.92 -3.77 -14.46
N ARG A 169 17.87 -3.47 -15.76
CA ARG A 169 18.04 -2.09 -16.27
C ARG A 169 16.94 -1.17 -15.73
N ASN A 170 15.70 -1.64 -15.70
CA ASN A 170 14.59 -0.86 -15.16
C ASN A 170 14.66 -0.72 -13.63
N LEU A 171 15.27 -1.66 -12.90
CA LEU A 171 15.53 -1.52 -11.47
C LEU A 171 16.46 -0.33 -11.13
N PHE A 172 17.39 -0.02 -12.04
CA PHE A 172 18.33 1.10 -11.91
C PHE A 172 18.14 2.12 -13.05
N PRO A 173 17.11 2.98 -13.00
CA PRO A 173 16.83 3.93 -14.08
C PRO A 173 17.94 4.97 -14.22
N GLU A 174 18.26 5.35 -15.46
CA GLU A 174 19.25 6.41 -15.75
C GLU A 174 18.83 7.78 -15.20
N ASN A 175 17.51 8.04 -15.13
CA ASN A 175 16.95 9.28 -14.62
C ASN A 175 15.62 9.04 -13.89
N LEU A 176 15.49 9.58 -12.68
CA LEU A 176 14.31 9.39 -11.83
C LEU A 176 13.05 10.07 -12.38
N VAL A 177 13.20 11.28 -12.96
CA VAL A 177 12.08 12.01 -13.56
C VAL A 177 11.60 11.30 -14.82
N GLN A 178 12.53 10.81 -15.65
CA GLN A 178 12.21 10.01 -16.83
C GLN A 178 11.50 8.71 -16.46
N ALA A 179 11.92 8.05 -15.38
CA ALA A 179 11.28 6.84 -14.86
C ALA A 179 9.80 7.03 -14.50
N CYS A 180 9.35 8.26 -14.21
CA CYS A 180 7.94 8.54 -13.95
C CYS A 180 7.03 8.33 -15.17
N PHE A 181 7.57 8.35 -16.39
CA PHE A 181 6.78 8.27 -17.62
C PHE A 181 7.37 7.42 -18.75
N GLN A 182 8.60 6.90 -18.60
CA GLN A 182 9.25 6.02 -19.56
C GLN A 182 9.93 4.83 -18.88
N GLN A 183 10.03 3.73 -19.63
CA GLN A 183 10.74 2.50 -19.26
C GLN A 183 11.60 2.01 -20.43
N ILE A 184 12.65 1.25 -20.12
CA ILE A 184 13.56 0.68 -21.11
C ILE A 184 13.03 -0.70 -21.54
N GLN A 185 12.95 -0.94 -22.85
CA GLN A 185 12.63 -2.25 -23.39
C GLN A 185 13.58 -2.57 -24.56
N THR A 186 14.07 -3.81 -24.60
CA THR A 186 14.80 -4.35 -25.73
C THR A 186 13.80 -4.63 -26.85
N VAL A 187 13.95 -3.91 -27.96
CA VAL A 187 13.14 -4.10 -29.16
C VAL A 187 14.01 -4.75 -30.23
N THR A 188 13.48 -5.81 -30.80
CA THR A 188 14.07 -6.45 -31.97
C THR A 188 13.62 -5.68 -33.20
N LYS A 189 14.55 -5.30 -34.09
CA LYS A 189 14.23 -4.68 -35.37
C LYS A 189 14.89 -5.47 -36.48
N LYS A 190 14.10 -5.93 -37.45
CA LYS A 190 14.62 -6.49 -38.71
C LYS A 190 15.20 -5.33 -39.52
N VAL A 191 16.52 -5.35 -39.72
CA VAL A 191 17.23 -4.37 -40.54
C VAL A 191 17.67 -5.08 -41.82
N GLU A 192 17.25 -4.53 -42.95
CA GLU A 192 17.69 -4.99 -44.27
C GLU A 192 19.19 -4.75 -44.42
N VAL A 193 19.94 -5.80 -44.77
CA VAL A 193 21.36 -5.69 -45.10
C VAL A 193 21.44 -5.20 -46.53
N ILE A 194 21.88 -3.96 -46.69
CA ILE A 194 22.31 -3.46 -47.98
C ILE A 194 23.70 -4.08 -48.21
N GLU A 195 23.80 -5.10 -49.06
CA GLU A 195 25.11 -5.49 -49.62
C GLU A 195 25.60 -4.31 -50.47
N GLU A 196 26.74 -3.72 -50.11
CA GLU A 196 27.41 -2.75 -50.99
C GLU A 196 27.83 -3.50 -52.26
N GLU A 197 27.29 -3.07 -53.41
CA GLU A 197 27.74 -3.55 -54.72
C GLU A 197 29.26 -3.37 -54.84
N VAL A 198 30.01 -4.47 -54.75
CA VAL A 198 31.40 -4.49 -55.20
C VAL A 198 31.35 -4.34 -56.71
N ASN A 199 31.69 -3.14 -57.21
CA ASN A 199 31.76 -2.82 -58.63
C ASN A 199 32.55 -3.90 -59.41
N THR A 200 31.85 -4.87 -60.00
CA THR A 200 32.45 -5.82 -60.94
C THR A 200 32.85 -5.06 -62.19
N THR A 201 34.15 -5.04 -62.46
CA THR A 201 34.73 -4.45 -63.67
C THR A 201 34.19 -5.18 -64.89
N SER A 202 33.61 -4.44 -65.84
CA SER A 202 32.99 -4.99 -67.04
C SER A 202 34.04 -5.52 -68.01
N MET A 203 34.02 -6.83 -68.25
CA MET A 203 34.65 -7.43 -69.42
C MET A 203 33.64 -8.36 -70.10
N GLY A 204 33.02 -7.86 -71.17
CA GLY A 204 32.26 -8.68 -72.12
C GLY A 204 30.77 -8.82 -71.86
N GLY A 205 30.01 -7.73 -72.04
CA GLY A 205 28.70 -7.75 -72.70
C GLY A 205 27.53 -8.57 -72.12
N LEU A 206 27.65 -9.19 -70.95
CA LEU A 206 26.55 -9.92 -70.31
C LEU A 206 26.21 -9.30 -68.95
N LEU A 207 25.17 -8.48 -68.90
CA LEU A 207 24.58 -7.98 -67.66
C LEU A 207 23.71 -9.09 -67.07
N VAL A 208 24.22 -9.82 -66.08
CA VAL A 208 23.41 -10.71 -65.25
C VAL A 208 22.83 -9.86 -64.12
N ASN A 209 21.55 -9.54 -64.19
CA ASN A 209 20.82 -8.87 -63.10
C ASN A 209 20.51 -9.91 -62.01
N ILE A 210 21.44 -10.11 -61.07
CA ILE A 210 21.21 -10.96 -59.90
C ILE A 210 20.41 -10.14 -58.89
N THR A 211 19.08 -10.29 -58.90
CA THR A 211 18.26 -9.84 -57.78
C THR A 211 18.53 -10.75 -56.59
N HIS A 212 19.40 -10.33 -55.68
CA HIS A 212 19.52 -10.96 -54.37
C HIS A 212 18.25 -10.66 -53.57
N GLU A 213 17.61 -11.69 -53.00
CA GLU A 213 16.55 -11.46 -52.02
C GLU A 213 17.13 -10.69 -50.84
N PRO A 214 16.43 -9.66 -50.33
CA PRO A 214 16.95 -8.85 -49.22
C PRO A 214 17.20 -9.74 -48.01
N GLN A 215 18.46 -9.85 -47.60
CA GLN A 215 18.81 -10.54 -46.37
C GLN A 215 18.51 -9.62 -45.19
N TYR A 216 17.65 -10.07 -44.28
CA TYR A 216 17.32 -9.35 -43.05
C TYR A 216 18.22 -9.84 -41.92
N ILE A 217 18.97 -8.92 -41.29
CA ILE A 217 19.62 -9.18 -40.00
C ILE A 217 18.73 -8.67 -38.88
N ILE A 218 18.54 -9.53 -37.88
CA ILE A 218 17.85 -9.18 -36.64
C ILE A 218 18.82 -8.37 -35.78
N LYS A 219 18.59 -7.06 -35.64
CA LYS A 219 19.34 -6.20 -34.70
C LYS A 219 18.50 -5.93 -33.47
N LYS A 220 19.08 -6.13 -32.28
CA LYS A 220 18.49 -5.74 -31.00
C LYS A 220 18.87 -4.30 -30.69
N SER A 221 17.90 -3.47 -30.32
CA SER A 221 18.16 -2.11 -29.84
C SER A 221 17.38 -1.83 -28.56
N LEU A 222 17.97 -1.05 -27.66
CA LEU A 222 17.27 -0.53 -26.48
C LEU A 222 16.46 0.68 -26.91
N GLN A 223 15.17 0.69 -26.57
CA GLN A 223 14.29 1.82 -26.83
C GLN A 223 13.53 2.20 -25.57
N PHE A 224 13.31 3.51 -25.39
CA PHE A 224 12.43 4.02 -24.36
C PHE A 224 10.98 3.89 -24.82
N LYS A 225 10.20 3.14 -24.06
CA LYS A 225 8.76 2.99 -24.26
C LYS A 225 8.03 3.88 -23.27
N SER A 226 6.94 4.52 -23.74
CA SER A 226 6.07 5.31 -22.87
C SER A 226 5.37 4.40 -21.86
N GLY A 227 5.43 4.79 -20.59
CA GLY A 227 4.95 4.01 -19.45
C GLY A 227 5.82 4.25 -18.23
N MET A 228 5.20 4.40 -17.06
CA MET A 228 5.92 4.61 -15.80
C MET A 228 6.76 3.37 -15.44
N ASN A 229 8.06 3.57 -15.23
CA ASN A 229 8.95 2.56 -14.68
C ASN A 229 8.78 2.47 -13.16
N VAL A 230 7.72 1.76 -12.76
CA VAL A 230 7.37 1.54 -11.36
C VAL A 230 8.50 0.80 -10.61
N LEU A 231 9.17 -0.15 -11.27
CA LEU A 231 10.25 -0.94 -10.66
C LEU A 231 11.42 -0.07 -10.20
N GLY A 232 11.88 0.82 -11.08
CA GLY A 232 13.00 1.72 -10.78
C GLY A 232 12.66 2.71 -9.68
N LEU A 233 11.43 3.21 -9.66
CA LEU A 233 10.93 4.07 -8.58
C LEU A 233 10.94 3.32 -7.25
N ILE A 234 10.42 2.08 -7.21
CA ILE A 234 10.44 1.24 -6.00
C ILE A 234 11.88 1.02 -5.54
N GLY A 235 12.76 0.53 -6.42
CA GLY A 235 14.16 0.23 -6.08
C GLY A 235 14.89 1.45 -5.52
N PHE A 236 14.74 2.61 -6.16
CA PHE A 236 15.33 3.86 -5.71
C PHE A 236 14.75 4.32 -4.36
N PHE A 237 13.42 4.35 -4.21
CA PHE A 237 12.78 4.87 -3.00
C PHE A 237 12.89 3.92 -1.81
N ILE A 238 13.11 2.63 -2.04
CA ILE A 238 13.52 1.69 -0.99
C ILE A 238 14.88 2.08 -0.43
N ALA A 239 15.88 2.23 -1.30
CA ALA A 239 17.22 2.63 -0.90
C ALA A 239 17.20 4.02 -0.23
N PHE A 240 16.43 4.97 -0.77
CA PHE A 240 16.26 6.31 -0.23
C PHE A 240 15.63 6.28 1.17
N GLY A 241 14.56 5.51 1.38
CA GLY A 241 13.89 5.33 2.67
C GLY A 241 14.83 4.74 3.73
N ILE A 242 15.59 3.70 3.38
CA ILE A 242 16.58 3.08 4.29
C ILE A 242 17.70 4.07 4.65
N CYS A 243 18.23 4.80 3.67
CA CYS A 243 19.25 5.83 3.91
C CYS A 243 18.72 6.93 4.84
N MET A 244 17.49 7.41 4.66
CA MET A 244 16.88 8.39 5.57
C MET A 244 16.69 7.84 6.98
N GLY A 245 16.24 6.59 7.13
CA GLY A 245 16.13 5.94 8.45
C GLY A 245 17.48 5.93 9.19
N ASN A 246 18.58 5.70 8.47
CA ASN A 246 19.93 5.71 9.04
C ASN A 246 20.45 7.10 9.42
N MET A 247 19.85 8.18 8.92
CA MET A 247 20.26 9.56 9.20
C MET A 247 19.68 10.12 10.51
N GLY A 248 18.77 9.39 11.17
CA GLY A 248 18.16 9.76 12.45
C GLY A 248 17.49 11.13 12.41
N GLU A 249 17.79 11.99 13.39
CA GLU A 249 17.10 13.29 13.54
C GLU A 249 17.25 14.23 12.33
N ARG A 250 18.35 14.14 11.56
CA ARG A 250 18.55 14.99 10.38
C ARG A 250 17.50 14.73 9.29
N ALA A 251 16.98 13.51 9.22
CA ALA A 251 15.95 13.14 8.24
C ALA A 251 14.52 13.43 8.73
N ARG A 252 14.33 13.83 10.00
CA ARG A 252 12.99 14.00 10.60
C ARG A 252 12.08 14.92 9.81
N LEU A 253 12.60 16.05 9.31
CA LEU A 253 11.84 17.00 8.49
C LEU A 253 11.34 16.35 7.19
N MET A 254 12.18 15.54 6.54
CA MET A 254 11.82 14.86 5.30
C MET A 254 10.82 13.73 5.55
N ILE A 255 11.00 12.96 6.62
CA ILE A 255 10.05 11.90 7.02
C ILE A 255 8.67 12.51 7.28
N GLU A 256 8.60 13.62 8.02
CA GLU A 256 7.35 14.34 8.30
C GLU A 256 6.69 14.86 7.01
N PHE A 257 7.48 15.42 6.09
CA PHE A 257 6.98 15.86 4.78
C PHE A 257 6.32 14.72 4.00
N PHE A 258 6.98 13.55 3.90
CA PHE A 258 6.43 12.41 3.18
C PHE A 258 5.24 11.78 3.90
N ASN A 259 5.18 11.82 5.24
CA ASN A 259 4.00 11.40 6.01
C ASN A 259 2.79 12.28 5.66
N ILE A 260 2.96 13.60 5.70
CA ILE A 260 1.88 14.54 5.35
C ILE A 260 1.46 14.37 3.88
N LEU A 261 2.42 14.17 2.98
CA LEU A 261 2.11 13.90 1.57
C LEU A 261 1.27 12.62 1.42
N ASN A 262 1.62 11.54 2.12
CA ASN A 262 0.85 10.30 2.11
C ASN A 262 -0.59 10.53 2.59
N GLU A 263 -0.78 11.25 3.70
CA GLU A 263 -2.11 11.58 4.22
C GLU A 263 -2.96 12.39 3.23
N ILE A 264 -2.35 13.38 2.55
CA ILE A 264 -3.02 14.18 1.52
C ILE A 264 -3.45 13.28 0.36
N VAL A 265 -2.56 12.43 -0.13
CA VAL A 265 -2.86 11.51 -1.24
C VAL A 265 -3.97 10.53 -0.85
N MET A 266 -3.97 10.00 0.37
CA MET A 266 -5.04 9.14 0.87
C MET A 266 -6.41 9.84 0.91
N LYS A 267 -6.46 11.14 1.23
CA LYS A 267 -7.71 11.93 1.11
C LYS A 267 -8.17 12.04 -0.34
N LEU A 268 -7.25 12.19 -1.31
CA LEU A 268 -7.59 12.15 -2.74
C LEU A 268 -8.17 10.78 -3.14
N VAL A 269 -7.57 9.69 -2.67
CA VAL A 269 -8.07 8.32 -2.91
C VAL A 269 -9.52 8.18 -2.46
N ILE A 270 -9.85 8.64 -1.24
CA ILE A 270 -11.22 8.56 -0.70
C ILE A 270 -12.21 9.29 -1.62
N MET A 271 -11.86 10.47 -2.13
CA MET A 271 -12.72 11.20 -3.08
C MET A 271 -12.95 10.42 -4.38
N ILE A 272 -11.91 9.81 -4.93
CA ILE A 272 -12.02 8.95 -6.14
C ILE A 272 -12.89 7.72 -5.84
N MET A 273 -12.75 7.13 -4.65
CA MET A 273 -13.54 5.97 -4.26
C MET A 273 -15.04 6.26 -4.27
N TRP A 274 -15.48 7.47 -3.90
CA TRP A 274 -16.89 7.86 -4.03
C TRP A 274 -17.39 7.95 -5.49
N TYR A 275 -16.49 8.22 -6.44
CA TYR A 275 -16.79 8.15 -7.87
C TYR A 275 -16.83 6.70 -8.40
N SER A 276 -16.10 5.79 -7.75
CA SER A 276 -15.93 4.40 -8.22
C SER A 276 -17.22 3.61 -8.50
N PRO A 277 -18.33 3.72 -7.73
CA PRO A 277 -19.54 2.95 -8.03
C PRO A 277 -20.11 3.26 -9.42
N PHE A 278 -20.06 4.52 -9.82
CA PHE A 278 -20.51 4.97 -11.13
C PHE A 278 -19.52 4.57 -12.23
N GLY A 279 -18.22 4.83 -12.03
CA GLY A 279 -17.18 4.46 -12.99
C GLY A 279 -17.14 2.95 -13.27
N ILE A 280 -17.24 2.11 -12.22
CA ILE A 280 -17.26 0.65 -12.34
C ILE A 280 -18.50 0.17 -13.10
N ALA A 281 -19.68 0.75 -12.83
CA ALA A 281 -20.90 0.40 -13.55
C ALA A 281 -20.76 0.64 -15.07
N CYS A 282 -20.25 1.81 -15.45
CA CYS A 282 -19.98 2.19 -16.84
C CYS A 282 -18.91 1.31 -17.49
N LEU A 283 -17.82 1.00 -16.77
CA LEU A 283 -16.72 0.17 -17.27
C LEU A 283 -17.20 -1.26 -17.56
N ILE A 284 -17.93 -1.88 -16.61
CA ILE A 284 -18.48 -3.23 -16.77
C ILE A 284 -19.49 -3.25 -17.93
N CYS A 285 -20.39 -2.27 -17.98
CA CYS A 285 -21.38 -2.15 -19.05
C CYS A 285 -20.70 -2.08 -20.43
N GLY A 286 -19.75 -1.15 -20.62
CA GLY A 286 -19.02 -0.99 -21.87
C GLY A 286 -18.25 -2.25 -22.28
N LYS A 287 -17.57 -2.91 -21.34
CA LYS A 287 -16.82 -4.14 -21.61
C LYS A 287 -17.71 -5.31 -22.02
N ILE A 288 -18.87 -5.50 -21.37
CA ILE A 288 -19.82 -6.57 -21.74
C ILE A 288 -20.36 -6.37 -23.15
N ILE A 289 -20.54 -5.12 -23.59
CA ILE A 289 -21.00 -4.80 -24.95
C ILE A 289 -19.90 -5.07 -25.99
N SER A 290 -18.63 -4.73 -25.69
CA SER A 290 -17.51 -4.90 -26.63
C SER A 290 -17.10 -6.35 -26.91
N ILE A 291 -17.46 -7.30 -26.05
CA ILE A 291 -17.05 -8.71 -26.19
C ILE A 291 -17.90 -9.41 -27.27
N LYS A 292 -17.32 -10.06 -28.27
CA LYS A 292 -18.11 -10.77 -29.32
C LYS A 292 -18.74 -12.07 -28.83
N ASP A 293 -18.01 -12.87 -28.05
CA ASP A 293 -18.49 -14.14 -27.48
C ASP A 293 -18.53 -14.10 -25.95
N LEU A 294 -19.66 -13.64 -25.40
CA LEU A 294 -19.82 -13.47 -23.95
C LEU A 294 -19.67 -14.79 -23.18
N GLU A 295 -20.15 -15.91 -23.73
CA GLU A 295 -20.10 -17.21 -23.06
C GLU A 295 -18.66 -17.69 -22.85
N VAL A 296 -17.83 -17.61 -23.89
CA VAL A 296 -16.43 -18.06 -23.83
C VAL A 296 -15.62 -17.16 -22.88
N VAL A 297 -15.80 -15.84 -22.99
CA VAL A 297 -15.12 -14.87 -22.12
C VAL A 297 -15.58 -14.99 -20.67
N ALA A 298 -16.89 -15.12 -20.41
CA ALA A 298 -17.41 -15.31 -19.06
C ALA A 298 -16.93 -16.63 -18.45
N ARG A 299 -16.86 -17.72 -19.23
CA ARG A 299 -16.34 -19.01 -18.74
C ARG A 299 -14.87 -18.91 -18.35
N GLN A 300 -14.03 -18.31 -19.19
CA GLN A 300 -12.60 -18.18 -18.92
C GLN A 300 -12.32 -17.20 -17.77
N LEU A 301 -12.97 -16.03 -17.75
CA LEU A 301 -12.86 -15.08 -16.63
C LEU A 301 -13.38 -15.70 -15.32
N GLY A 302 -14.46 -16.49 -15.38
CA GLY A 302 -14.97 -17.23 -14.24
C GLY A 302 -13.95 -18.25 -13.71
N MET A 303 -13.32 -19.02 -14.58
CA MET A 303 -12.25 -19.97 -14.18
C MET A 303 -11.03 -19.25 -13.61
N TYR A 304 -10.65 -18.11 -14.19
CA TYR A 304 -9.61 -17.23 -13.64
C TYR A 304 -9.97 -16.75 -12.22
N MET A 305 -11.19 -16.24 -12.03
CA MET A 305 -11.67 -15.79 -10.72
C MET A 305 -11.65 -16.92 -9.69
N ILE A 306 -12.13 -18.10 -10.06
CA ILE A 306 -12.13 -19.28 -9.20
C ILE A 306 -10.69 -19.66 -8.82
N THR A 307 -9.76 -19.64 -9.78
CA THR A 307 -8.33 -19.94 -9.54
C THR A 307 -7.73 -18.98 -8.51
N VAL A 308 -7.95 -17.67 -8.67
CA VAL A 308 -7.47 -16.65 -7.72
C VAL A 308 -8.10 -16.85 -6.35
N ILE A 309 -9.43 -16.99 -6.26
CA ILE A 309 -10.15 -17.13 -4.98
C ILE A 309 -9.69 -18.40 -4.25
N ILE A 310 -9.56 -19.53 -4.95
CA ILE A 310 -9.05 -20.77 -4.36
C ILE A 310 -7.62 -20.56 -3.84
N GLY A 311 -6.75 -19.91 -4.62
CA GLY A 311 -5.38 -19.61 -4.19
C GLY A 311 -5.33 -18.74 -2.94
N LEU A 312 -6.14 -17.68 -2.89
CA LEU A 312 -6.25 -16.80 -1.74
C LEU A 312 -6.78 -17.53 -0.49
N ILE A 313 -7.77 -18.41 -0.66
CA ILE A 313 -8.29 -19.24 0.44
C ILE A 313 -7.22 -20.21 0.92
N ILE A 314 -6.52 -20.91 0.02
CA ILE A 314 -5.45 -21.85 0.40
C ILE A 314 -4.34 -21.11 1.13
N HIS A 315 -3.90 -19.96 0.63
CA HIS A 315 -2.86 -19.16 1.28
C HIS A 315 -3.31 -18.67 2.67
N GLY A 316 -4.48 -18.04 2.73
CA GLY A 316 -5.01 -17.42 3.95
C GLY A 316 -5.47 -18.40 5.02
N ALA A 317 -6.02 -19.55 4.64
CA ALA A 317 -6.58 -20.54 5.57
C ALA A 317 -5.63 -21.70 5.88
N ILE A 318 -4.62 -21.96 5.03
CA ILE A 318 -3.68 -23.08 5.22
C ILE A 318 -2.27 -22.58 5.45
N PHE A 319 -1.66 -21.85 4.51
CA PHE A 319 -0.25 -21.47 4.61
C PHE A 319 0.02 -20.51 5.77
N LEU A 320 -0.70 -19.39 5.86
CA LEU A 320 -0.50 -18.41 6.94
C LEU A 320 -0.74 -19.00 8.34
N PRO A 321 -1.85 -19.72 8.62
CA PRO A 321 -2.06 -20.41 9.88
C PRO A 321 -0.99 -21.47 10.19
N SER A 322 -0.51 -22.20 9.18
CA SER A 322 0.52 -23.23 9.34
C SER A 322 1.86 -22.62 9.76
N ILE A 323 2.26 -21.50 9.13
CA ILE A 323 3.47 -20.76 9.50
C ILE A 323 3.35 -20.23 10.93
N TYR A 324 2.20 -19.65 11.28
CA TYR A 324 1.93 -19.19 12.64
C TYR A 324 2.04 -20.31 13.67
N PHE A 325 1.42 -21.46 13.41
CA PHE A 325 1.46 -22.62 14.30
C PHE A 325 2.87 -23.20 14.42
N ALA A 326 3.61 -23.31 13.31
CA ALA A 326 4.96 -23.86 13.30
C ALA A 326 5.92 -23.04 14.18
N ILE A 327 5.82 -21.71 14.13
CA ILE A 327 6.71 -20.80 14.88
C ILE A 327 6.23 -20.60 16.32
N THR A 328 4.96 -20.24 16.51
CA THR A 328 4.44 -19.84 17.83
C THR A 328 3.96 -21.01 18.68
N ARG A 329 3.73 -22.18 18.06
CA ARG A 329 3.11 -23.36 18.68
C ARG A 329 1.75 -23.09 19.36
N LYS A 330 1.08 -21.99 18.98
CA LYS A 330 -0.25 -21.61 19.46
C LYS A 330 -1.31 -21.88 18.40
N ASN A 331 -2.56 -22.06 18.85
CA ASN A 331 -3.68 -22.32 17.95
C ASN A 331 -3.98 -21.11 17.04
N PRO A 332 -3.81 -21.22 15.71
CA PRO A 332 -4.06 -20.12 14.79
C PRO A 332 -5.56 -19.77 14.65
N PHE A 333 -6.47 -20.73 14.88
CA PHE A 333 -7.90 -20.47 14.77
C PHE A 333 -8.40 -19.50 15.84
N THR A 334 -7.88 -19.62 17.07
CA THR A 334 -8.17 -18.67 18.14
C THR A 334 -7.64 -17.28 17.79
N PHE A 335 -6.46 -17.22 17.17
CA PHE A 335 -5.90 -15.96 16.68
C PHE A 335 -6.79 -15.32 15.60
N PHE A 336 -7.20 -16.10 14.60
CA PHE A 336 -8.09 -15.64 13.53
C PHE A 336 -9.42 -15.10 14.05
N LEU A 337 -10.02 -15.77 15.05
CA LEU A 337 -11.25 -15.29 15.70
C LEU A 337 -11.06 -13.93 16.37
N GLY A 338 -9.88 -13.66 16.95
CA GLY A 338 -9.55 -12.36 17.53
C GLY A 338 -9.46 -11.21 16.51
N ILE A 339 -9.03 -11.49 15.28
CA ILE A 339 -8.92 -10.51 14.18
C ILE A 339 -10.10 -10.53 13.20
N PHE A 340 -11.13 -11.33 13.45
CA PHE A 340 -12.24 -11.55 12.51
C PHE A 340 -12.94 -10.25 12.07
N GLN A 341 -13.06 -9.27 12.97
CA GLN A 341 -13.61 -7.95 12.65
C GLN A 341 -12.76 -7.19 11.62
N ALA A 342 -11.43 -7.25 11.74
CA ALA A 342 -10.53 -6.64 10.77
C ALA A 342 -10.63 -7.32 9.40
N TRP A 343 -10.73 -8.65 9.36
CA TRP A 343 -10.93 -9.41 8.12
C TRP A 343 -12.22 -9.03 7.38
N ILE A 344 -13.37 -8.97 8.09
CA ILE A 344 -14.64 -8.53 7.50
C ILE A 344 -14.54 -7.09 7.01
N THR A 345 -13.90 -6.22 7.79
CA THR A 345 -13.72 -4.81 7.41
C THR A 345 -12.91 -4.72 6.13
N ALA A 346 -11.83 -5.50 6.00
CA ALA A 346 -10.95 -5.50 4.83
C ALA A 346 -11.64 -6.03 3.58
N LEU A 347 -12.44 -7.09 3.73
CA LEU A 347 -13.30 -7.60 2.67
C LEU A 347 -14.33 -6.56 2.21
N GLY A 348 -14.81 -5.72 3.13
CA GLY A 348 -15.77 -4.66 2.86
C GLY A 348 -15.16 -3.42 2.22
N THR A 349 -14.02 -2.94 2.72
CA THR A 349 -13.36 -1.70 2.27
C THR A 349 -12.47 -1.89 1.05
N ALA A 350 -11.95 -3.10 0.82
CA ALA A 350 -10.91 -3.39 -0.18
C ALA A 350 -9.63 -2.53 0.00
N SER A 351 -9.36 -2.03 1.20
CA SER A 351 -8.15 -1.26 1.50
C SER A 351 -7.52 -1.69 2.82
N SER A 352 -6.25 -2.13 2.76
CA SER A 352 -5.49 -2.54 3.95
C SER A 352 -5.22 -1.32 4.84
N ALA A 353 -4.83 -0.18 4.25
CA ALA A 353 -4.64 1.08 4.98
C ALA A 353 -5.95 1.57 5.63
N GLY A 354 -7.08 1.46 4.93
CA GLY A 354 -8.39 1.82 5.48
C GLY A 354 -8.84 0.93 6.64
N THR A 355 -8.29 -0.27 6.78
CA THR A 355 -8.61 -1.21 7.88
C THR A 355 -7.66 -1.15 9.07
N LEU A 356 -6.54 -0.46 8.91
CA LEU A 356 -5.45 -0.44 9.87
C LEU A 356 -5.90 -0.09 11.31
N PRO A 357 -6.79 0.89 11.57
CA PRO A 357 -7.27 1.19 12.93
C PRO A 357 -8.05 0.04 13.58
N VAL A 358 -8.84 -0.70 12.79
CA VAL A 358 -9.59 -1.86 13.28
C VAL A 358 -8.64 -3.02 13.57
N THR A 359 -7.63 -3.21 12.71
CA THR A 359 -6.57 -4.22 12.90
C THR A 359 -5.76 -3.96 14.18
N PHE A 360 -5.36 -2.70 14.42
CA PHE A 360 -4.73 -2.28 15.67
C PHE A 360 -5.54 -2.69 16.90
N ARG A 361 -6.82 -2.30 16.92
CA ARG A 361 -7.71 -2.61 18.04
C ARG A 361 -7.85 -4.11 18.27
N CYS A 362 -8.03 -4.90 17.21
CA CYS A 362 -8.17 -6.35 17.33
C CYS A 362 -6.90 -7.01 17.90
N LEU A 363 -5.71 -6.56 17.48
CA LEU A 363 -4.45 -7.14 17.94
C LEU A 363 -4.09 -6.70 19.36
N GLU A 364 -4.31 -5.44 19.71
CA GLU A 364 -3.97 -4.88 21.02
C GLU A 364 -5.01 -5.26 22.10
N GLU A 365 -6.30 -5.13 21.81
CA GLU A 365 -7.37 -5.36 22.81
C GLU A 365 -7.81 -6.83 22.86
N ASN A 366 -8.06 -7.48 21.71
CA ASN A 366 -8.60 -8.85 21.73
C ASN A 366 -7.52 -9.90 21.94
N LEU A 367 -6.32 -9.68 21.38
CA LEU A 367 -5.22 -10.65 21.38
C LEU A 367 -4.07 -10.26 22.33
N GLY A 368 -4.07 -9.05 22.89
CA GLY A 368 -3.08 -8.61 23.88
C GLY A 368 -1.66 -8.50 23.33
N ILE A 369 -1.49 -8.20 22.04
CA ILE A 369 -0.17 -8.00 21.44
C ILE A 369 0.37 -6.63 21.85
N ASP A 370 1.66 -6.59 22.17
CA ASP A 370 2.34 -5.37 22.61
C ASP A 370 2.28 -4.25 21.55
N LYS A 371 1.93 -3.05 22.00
CA LYS A 371 1.76 -1.85 21.15
C LYS A 371 3.04 -1.48 20.41
N ARG A 372 4.21 -1.76 20.97
CA ARG A 372 5.52 -1.51 20.34
C ARG A 372 5.67 -2.35 19.08
N VAL A 373 5.14 -3.58 19.08
CA VAL A 373 5.17 -4.48 17.92
C VAL A 373 4.10 -4.09 16.91
N THR A 374 2.84 -3.92 17.35
CA THR A 374 1.73 -3.59 16.42
C THR A 374 1.99 -2.28 15.67
N ARG A 375 2.46 -1.24 16.36
CA ARG A 375 2.71 0.09 15.78
C ARG A 375 3.87 0.14 14.82
N PHE A 376 4.74 -0.85 14.89
CA PHE A 376 5.86 -1.00 13.97
C PHE A 376 5.50 -1.93 12.80
N VAL A 377 4.98 -3.12 13.10
CA VAL A 377 4.78 -4.19 12.11
C VAL A 377 3.62 -3.87 11.17
N LEU A 378 2.47 -3.38 11.67
CA LEU A 378 1.26 -3.24 10.85
C LEU A 378 1.34 -2.12 9.80
N PRO A 379 1.85 -0.91 10.09
CA PRO A 379 1.98 0.13 9.05
C PRO A 379 2.95 -0.27 7.94
N VAL A 380 4.03 -0.97 8.30
CA VAL A 380 5.02 -1.49 7.35
C VAL A 380 4.45 -2.66 6.54
N GLY A 381 3.70 -3.55 7.21
CA GLY A 381 3.03 -4.69 6.55
C GLY A 381 1.99 -4.23 5.54
N ALA A 382 1.19 -3.22 5.90
CA ALA A 382 0.15 -2.71 5.03
C ALA A 382 0.67 -2.29 3.66
N THR A 383 1.92 -1.82 3.56
CA THR A 383 2.56 -1.40 2.30
C THR A 383 3.43 -2.48 1.66
N ILE A 384 4.19 -3.24 2.46
CA ILE A 384 5.19 -4.18 1.93
C ILE A 384 4.63 -5.60 1.76
N ASN A 385 3.78 -6.04 2.67
CA ASN A 385 3.34 -7.43 2.76
C ASN A 385 2.00 -7.64 2.06
N MET A 386 2.05 -7.79 0.74
CA MET A 386 0.86 -7.96 -0.09
C MET A 386 0.76 -9.35 -0.73
N ASP A 387 0.73 -10.39 0.10
CA ASP A 387 0.61 -11.80 -0.31
C ASP A 387 -0.47 -12.04 -1.38
N GLY A 388 -1.68 -11.54 -1.14
CA GLY A 388 -2.82 -11.70 -2.04
C GLY A 388 -2.64 -10.97 -3.36
N THR A 389 -1.91 -9.85 -3.37
CA THR A 389 -1.55 -9.12 -4.60
C THR A 389 -0.54 -9.93 -5.41
N ALA A 390 0.51 -10.47 -4.78
CA ALA A 390 1.52 -11.29 -5.45
C ALA A 390 0.92 -12.55 -6.09
N LEU A 391 0.04 -13.25 -5.35
CA LEU A 391 -0.66 -14.44 -5.86
C LEU A 391 -1.52 -14.08 -7.08
N TYR A 392 -2.33 -13.03 -6.98
CA TYR A 392 -3.17 -12.55 -8.07
C TYR A 392 -2.38 -12.16 -9.30
N GLU A 393 -1.29 -11.42 -9.10
CA GLU A 393 -0.39 -10.96 -10.16
C GLU A 393 0.26 -12.11 -10.93
N ALA A 394 0.76 -13.11 -10.21
CA ALA A 394 1.31 -14.32 -10.81
C ALA A 394 0.24 -15.09 -11.63
N VAL A 395 -0.96 -15.28 -11.07
CA VAL A 395 -2.07 -15.97 -11.75
C VAL A 395 -2.53 -15.21 -12.99
N ALA A 396 -2.68 -13.89 -12.88
CA ALA A 396 -3.14 -13.04 -13.96
C ALA A 396 -2.16 -12.96 -15.14
N ALA A 397 -0.86 -12.83 -14.86
CA ALA A 397 0.15 -12.78 -15.91
C ALA A 397 0.18 -14.09 -16.72
N ILE A 398 0.14 -15.23 -16.04
CA ILE A 398 0.11 -16.54 -16.71
C ILE A 398 -1.23 -16.77 -17.41
N PHE A 399 -2.35 -16.34 -16.82
CA PHE A 399 -3.66 -16.38 -17.48
C PHE A 399 -3.66 -15.59 -18.80
N ILE A 400 -3.09 -14.38 -18.82
CA ILE A 400 -2.94 -13.58 -20.05
C ILE A 400 -2.06 -14.29 -21.06
N ALA A 401 -0.97 -14.94 -20.63
CA ALA A 401 -0.13 -15.74 -21.53
C ALA A 401 -0.91 -16.91 -22.16
N GLN A 402 -1.62 -17.69 -21.34
CA GLN A 402 -2.45 -18.82 -21.78
C GLN A 402 -3.56 -18.39 -22.76
N MET A 403 -4.21 -17.27 -22.46
CA MET A 403 -5.27 -16.67 -23.29
C MET A 403 -4.75 -16.23 -24.66
N ASN A 404 -3.49 -15.80 -24.74
CA ASN A 404 -2.82 -15.42 -25.98
C ASN A 404 -2.16 -16.60 -26.71
N GLY A 405 -2.22 -17.82 -26.16
CA GLY A 405 -1.48 -18.97 -26.69
C GLY A 405 0.04 -18.80 -26.62
N ILE A 406 0.53 -17.95 -25.71
CA ILE A 406 1.96 -17.75 -25.46
C ILE A 406 2.40 -18.78 -24.44
N HIS A 407 3.23 -19.72 -24.88
CA HIS A 407 3.88 -20.66 -23.98
C HIS A 407 5.04 -19.97 -23.26
N LEU A 408 4.94 -19.90 -21.93
CA LEU A 408 6.01 -19.36 -21.09
C LEU A 408 7.07 -20.45 -20.83
N ASP A 409 8.32 -20.11 -21.10
CA ASP A 409 9.47 -20.92 -20.71
C ASP A 409 9.62 -20.97 -19.17
N PRO A 410 10.20 -22.03 -18.55
CA PRO A 410 10.44 -22.05 -17.11
C PRO A 410 11.21 -20.82 -16.59
N GLY A 411 12.12 -20.25 -17.39
CA GLY A 411 12.79 -18.99 -17.04
C GLY A 411 11.81 -17.82 -16.92
N GLN A 412 10.85 -17.71 -17.85
CA GLN A 412 9.81 -16.67 -17.80
C GLN A 412 8.86 -16.88 -16.62
N ILE A 413 8.53 -18.12 -16.26
CA ILE A 413 7.70 -18.44 -15.10
C ILE A 413 8.38 -17.99 -13.80
N VAL A 414 9.68 -18.24 -13.65
CA VAL A 414 10.47 -17.74 -12.51
C VAL A 414 10.48 -16.21 -12.50
N THR A 415 10.67 -15.58 -13.66
CA THR A 415 10.60 -14.11 -13.78
C THR A 415 9.21 -13.58 -13.37
N VAL A 416 8.10 -14.20 -13.79
CA VAL A 416 6.74 -13.82 -13.33
C VAL A 416 6.66 -13.90 -11.80
N SER A 417 7.10 -15.01 -11.21
CA SER A 417 7.03 -15.19 -9.75
C SER A 417 7.83 -14.13 -9.00
N LEU A 418 9.08 -13.88 -9.41
CA LEU A 418 9.95 -12.91 -8.75
C LEU A 418 9.44 -11.47 -8.94
N THR A 419 9.01 -11.13 -10.16
CA THR A 419 8.46 -9.80 -10.45
C THR A 419 7.14 -9.56 -9.74
N ALA A 420 6.27 -10.56 -9.59
CA ALA A 420 5.05 -10.46 -8.79
C ALA A 420 5.36 -10.19 -7.31
N THR A 421 6.35 -10.87 -6.72
CA THR A 421 6.79 -10.58 -5.35
C THR A 421 7.35 -9.17 -5.20
N LEU A 422 8.16 -8.69 -6.16
CA LEU A 422 8.72 -7.34 -6.10
C LEU A 422 7.66 -6.26 -6.35
N ALA A 423 6.73 -6.52 -7.27
CA ALA A 423 5.64 -5.63 -7.62
C ALA A 423 4.64 -5.48 -6.48
N SER A 424 4.37 -6.56 -5.74
CA SER A 424 3.49 -6.52 -4.58
C SER A 424 4.03 -5.67 -3.43
N VAL A 425 5.35 -5.58 -3.25
CA VAL A 425 5.98 -4.69 -2.24
C VAL A 425 5.77 -3.21 -2.57
N GLY A 426 5.71 -2.88 -3.87
CA GLY A 426 5.47 -1.51 -4.33
C GLY A 426 4.02 -1.20 -4.66
N ALA A 427 3.13 -2.18 -4.54
CA ALA A 427 1.70 -1.94 -4.69
C ALA A 427 1.23 -1.07 -3.53
N ALA A 428 0.45 -0.04 -3.83
CA ALA A 428 -0.11 0.79 -2.78
C ALA A 428 -1.29 0.08 -2.09
N SER A 429 -1.49 0.34 -0.80
CA SER A 429 -2.51 -0.31 0.06
C SER A 429 -3.95 0.18 -0.19
N ILE A 430 -4.26 0.48 -1.44
CA ILE A 430 -5.50 1.08 -1.90
C ILE A 430 -6.22 0.16 -2.90
N PRO A 431 -7.53 0.35 -3.07
CA PRO A 431 -8.30 -0.48 -4.01
C PRO A 431 -7.75 -0.40 -5.42
N SER A 432 -7.74 -1.54 -6.12
CA SER A 432 -7.32 -1.68 -7.52
C SER A 432 -5.86 -1.30 -7.84
N ALA A 433 -4.99 -1.15 -6.83
CA ALA A 433 -3.55 -0.90 -7.04
C ALA A 433 -2.86 -2.02 -7.84
N GLY A 434 -3.29 -3.27 -7.63
CA GLY A 434 -2.72 -4.46 -8.27
C GLY A 434 -2.83 -4.49 -9.80
N LEU A 435 -3.81 -3.79 -10.38
CA LEU A 435 -3.96 -3.71 -11.84
C LEU A 435 -2.86 -2.89 -12.51
N VAL A 436 -2.23 -1.97 -11.77
CA VAL A 436 -1.17 -1.14 -12.35
C VAL A 436 0.20 -1.78 -12.21
N THR A 437 0.46 -2.42 -11.08
CA THR A 437 1.64 -3.26 -10.88
C THR A 437 1.66 -4.47 -11.83
N MET A 438 0.50 -4.94 -12.30
CA MET A 438 0.40 -5.92 -13.39
C MET A 438 1.13 -5.49 -14.67
N LEU A 439 1.13 -4.20 -15.01
CA LEU A 439 1.78 -3.69 -16.23
C LEU A 439 3.28 -3.97 -16.22
N LEU A 440 3.91 -3.87 -15.05
CA LEU A 440 5.31 -4.15 -14.84
C LEU A 440 5.61 -5.62 -15.14
N ILE A 441 4.79 -6.53 -14.63
CA ILE A 441 5.00 -7.97 -14.81
C ILE A 441 4.83 -8.35 -16.27
N LEU A 442 3.75 -7.90 -16.92
CA LEU A 442 3.51 -8.20 -18.33
C LEU A 442 4.64 -7.64 -19.22
N THR A 443 5.12 -6.43 -18.94
CA THR A 443 6.27 -5.86 -19.67
C THR A 443 7.54 -6.67 -19.42
N ALA A 444 7.79 -7.08 -18.17
CA ALA A 444 8.97 -7.86 -17.77
C ALA A 444 9.02 -9.26 -18.39
N VAL A 445 7.89 -9.82 -18.82
CA VAL A 445 7.86 -11.10 -19.56
C VAL A 445 7.50 -10.96 -21.04
N GLY A 446 7.35 -9.72 -21.54
CA GLY A 446 7.06 -9.43 -22.94
C GLY A 446 5.61 -9.69 -23.37
N LEU A 447 4.68 -9.84 -22.43
CA LEU A 447 3.26 -10.11 -22.70
C LEU A 447 2.49 -8.84 -23.13
N PRO A 448 1.39 -8.99 -23.90
CA PRO A 448 0.56 -7.87 -24.32
C PRO A 448 -0.12 -7.19 -23.13
N THR A 449 0.04 -5.86 -23.02
CA THR A 449 -0.46 -5.09 -21.86
C THR A 449 -1.90 -4.60 -22.03
N GLN A 450 -2.42 -4.60 -23.25
CA GLN A 450 -3.82 -4.24 -23.57
C GLN A 450 -4.86 -5.19 -22.93
N ASP A 451 -4.43 -6.43 -22.65
CA ASP A 451 -5.27 -7.48 -22.10
C ASP A 451 -5.58 -7.30 -20.61
N ILE A 452 -4.86 -6.42 -19.90
CA ILE A 452 -5.18 -6.01 -18.52
C ILE A 452 -6.63 -5.51 -18.45
N SER A 453 -7.13 -4.89 -19.53
CA SER A 453 -8.48 -4.30 -19.55
C SER A 453 -9.60 -5.33 -19.36
N LEU A 454 -9.36 -6.62 -19.61
CA LEU A 454 -10.29 -7.71 -19.33
C LEU A 454 -10.38 -8.02 -17.83
N LEU A 455 -9.26 -7.91 -17.12
CA LEU A 455 -9.18 -8.18 -15.69
C LEU A 455 -9.88 -7.11 -14.86
N VAL A 456 -9.91 -5.86 -15.35
CA VAL A 456 -10.58 -4.73 -14.67
C VAL A 456 -12.05 -5.03 -14.36
N ALA A 457 -12.74 -5.78 -15.24
CA ALA A 457 -14.16 -6.09 -15.06
C ALA A 457 -14.43 -7.01 -13.85
N VAL A 458 -13.45 -7.82 -13.45
CA VAL A 458 -13.57 -8.77 -12.33
C VAL A 458 -12.76 -8.35 -11.10
N ASP A 459 -11.83 -7.41 -11.25
CA ASP A 459 -10.92 -6.97 -10.20
C ASP A 459 -11.65 -6.42 -8.99
N TRP A 460 -12.76 -5.70 -9.16
CA TRP A 460 -13.54 -5.16 -8.04
C TRP A 460 -13.95 -6.20 -6.99
N LEU A 461 -14.12 -7.46 -7.39
CA LEU A 461 -14.42 -8.57 -6.48
C LEU A 461 -13.15 -9.20 -5.94
N LEU A 462 -12.19 -9.50 -6.81
CA LEU A 462 -10.94 -10.16 -6.43
C LEU A 462 -10.14 -9.32 -5.46
N ASP A 463 -10.08 -8.00 -5.68
CA ASP A 463 -9.41 -7.02 -4.83
C ASP A 463 -9.83 -7.12 -3.36
N ARG A 464 -11.12 -7.35 -3.10
CA ARG A 464 -11.64 -7.52 -1.73
C ARG A 464 -11.03 -8.73 -1.02
N PHE A 465 -10.96 -9.85 -1.73
CA PHE A 465 -10.33 -11.05 -1.19
C PHE A 465 -8.83 -10.85 -1.02
N ARG A 466 -8.15 -10.19 -1.99
CA ARG A 466 -6.72 -9.84 -1.92
C ARG A 466 -6.43 -9.02 -0.67
N THR A 467 -7.14 -7.91 -0.47
CA THR A 467 -7.01 -7.07 0.73
C THR A 467 -7.24 -7.86 2.01
N SER A 468 -8.28 -8.69 2.05
CA SER A 468 -8.61 -9.47 3.24
C SER A 468 -7.50 -10.44 3.64
N VAL A 469 -6.82 -11.06 2.65
CA VAL A 469 -5.68 -11.95 2.88
C VAL A 469 -4.44 -11.16 3.31
N ASN A 470 -4.17 -10.00 2.70
CA ASN A 470 -3.05 -9.13 3.08
C ASN A 470 -3.15 -8.73 4.57
N VAL A 471 -4.33 -8.26 5.00
CA VAL A 471 -4.57 -7.86 6.40
C VAL A 471 -4.43 -9.03 7.38
N VAL A 472 -4.84 -10.24 6.97
CA VAL A 472 -4.62 -11.47 7.75
C VAL A 472 -3.13 -11.82 7.83
N GLY A 473 -2.40 -11.67 6.73
CA GLY A 473 -0.94 -11.86 6.67
C GLY A 473 -0.20 -10.93 7.63
N ASP A 474 -0.55 -9.64 7.64
CA ASP A 474 0.04 -8.64 8.55
C ASP A 474 -0.27 -8.95 10.01
N SER A 475 -1.50 -9.38 10.27
CA SER A 475 -1.94 -9.73 11.62
C SER A 475 -1.16 -10.94 12.17
N TYR A 476 -1.03 -12.01 11.37
CA TYR A 476 -0.19 -13.16 11.75
C TYR A 476 1.27 -12.77 11.89
N GLY A 477 1.78 -11.88 11.02
CA GLY A 477 3.13 -11.32 11.11
C GLY A 477 3.38 -10.63 12.44
N ALA A 478 2.47 -9.73 12.86
CA ALA A 478 2.56 -9.07 14.16
C ALA A 478 2.56 -10.07 15.32
N GLY A 479 1.74 -11.11 15.26
CA GLY A 479 1.71 -12.18 16.27
C GLY A 479 3.00 -13.00 16.34
N ILE A 480 3.58 -13.35 15.19
CA ILE A 480 4.84 -14.10 15.09
C ILE A 480 6.01 -13.25 15.59
N VAL A 481 6.10 -12.00 15.12
CA VAL A 481 7.16 -11.08 15.49
C VAL A 481 7.11 -10.75 16.99
N TYR A 482 5.91 -10.61 17.56
CA TYR A 482 5.72 -10.46 18.99
C TYR A 482 6.21 -11.69 19.76
N HIS A 483 5.85 -12.90 19.32
CA HIS A 483 6.30 -14.13 19.98
C HIS A 483 7.83 -14.27 19.97
N LEU A 484 8.47 -13.97 18.84
CA LEU A 484 9.93 -14.07 18.68
C LEU A 484 10.70 -12.97 19.43
N SER A 485 10.06 -11.82 19.67
CA SER A 485 10.68 -10.66 20.33
C SER A 485 10.30 -10.54 21.80
N LYS A 486 9.50 -11.46 22.34
CA LYS A 486 8.94 -11.34 23.70
C LYS A 486 10.02 -11.21 24.78
N ALA A 487 11.07 -12.04 24.74
CA ALA A 487 12.14 -11.97 25.73
C ALA A 487 12.90 -10.63 25.71
N GLU A 488 13.08 -10.04 24.52
CA GLU A 488 13.75 -8.74 24.36
C GLU A 488 12.86 -7.59 24.87
N LEU A 489 11.55 -7.68 24.66
CA LEU A 489 10.58 -6.72 25.19
C LEU A 489 10.51 -6.79 26.72
N ASP A 490 10.48 -7.99 27.30
CA ASP A 490 10.46 -8.21 28.74
C ASP A 490 11.76 -7.68 29.41
N GLU A 491 12.91 -7.81 28.74
CA GLU A 491 14.19 -7.25 29.19
C GLU A 491 14.22 -5.71 29.14
N LEU A 492 13.68 -5.11 28.09
CA LEU A 492 13.53 -3.65 27.98
C LEU A 492 12.65 -3.09 29.10
N ASP A 493 11.54 -3.78 29.43
CA ASP A 493 10.65 -3.39 30.50
C ASP A 493 11.34 -3.49 31.87
N ALA A 494 12.15 -4.54 32.09
CA ALA A 494 12.94 -4.68 33.30
C ALA A 494 14.03 -3.60 33.44
N HIS A 495 14.62 -3.16 32.33
CA HIS A 495 15.59 -2.05 32.32
C HIS A 495 14.94 -0.69 32.58
N MET A 496 13.75 -0.44 32.02
CA MET A 496 12.99 0.78 32.28
C MET A 496 12.57 0.85 33.74
N ALA A 497 12.02 -0.24 34.29
CA ALA A 497 11.64 -0.31 35.70
C ALA A 497 12.82 -0.05 36.64
N LYS A 498 14.00 -0.65 36.38
CA LYS A 498 15.21 -0.38 37.16
C LYS A 498 15.71 1.06 37.03
N SER A 499 15.55 1.68 35.88
CA SER A 499 15.98 3.07 35.65
C SER A 499 15.06 4.04 36.39
N ASP A 500 13.75 3.80 36.36
CA ASP A 500 12.76 4.55 37.13
C ASP A 500 13.00 4.39 38.63
N ASP A 501 13.31 3.18 39.11
CA ASP A 501 13.66 2.92 40.51
C ASP A 501 14.95 3.67 40.92
N ILE A 502 15.98 3.68 40.07
CA ILE A 502 17.24 4.42 40.31
C ILE A 502 16.99 5.93 40.30
N GLU A 503 16.14 6.44 39.41
CA GLU A 503 15.78 7.86 39.35
C GLU A 503 14.95 8.27 40.60
N MET A 504 14.08 7.38 41.08
CA MET A 504 13.31 7.58 42.31
C MET A 504 14.22 7.53 43.55
N MET A 505 15.21 6.64 43.55
CA MET A 505 16.20 6.43 44.62
C MET A 505 17.31 7.50 44.64
N THR A 506 17.52 8.23 43.53
CA THR A 506 18.43 9.40 43.46
C THR A 506 17.72 10.72 43.74
N LYS A 507 16.39 10.80 43.56
CA LYS A 507 15.56 11.94 43.99
C LYS A 507 15.23 11.93 45.50
N THR A 508 15.21 10.76 46.14
CA THR A 508 14.90 10.63 47.59
C THR A 508 15.98 11.17 48.55
N PRO A 509 17.30 11.08 48.29
CA PRO A 509 18.33 11.69 49.13
C PRO A 509 18.33 13.22 49.06
N SER A 510 18.01 13.80 47.90
CA SER A 510 17.99 15.26 47.70
C SER A 510 16.91 15.97 48.51
N TYR A 511 15.78 15.32 48.79
CA TYR A 511 14.71 15.90 49.60
C TYR A 511 15.00 15.86 51.11
N TYR A 512 15.80 14.88 51.57
CA TYR A 512 16.19 14.77 52.98
C TYR A 512 17.46 15.58 53.33
N ASP A 513 18.38 15.79 52.39
CA ASP A 513 19.56 16.64 52.62
C ASP A 513 19.22 18.14 52.64
N ASP A 514 18.27 18.62 51.82
CA ASP A 514 17.82 20.02 51.86
C ASP A 514 17.10 20.37 53.18
N MET A 515 16.39 19.40 53.78
CA MET A 515 15.69 19.62 55.05
C MET A 515 16.64 19.62 56.26
N LYS A 516 17.81 18.96 56.15
CA LYS A 516 18.86 18.98 57.18
C LYS A 516 19.66 20.28 57.14
N ASN A 517 20.01 20.77 55.94
CA ASN A 517 20.71 22.04 55.78
C ASN A 517 19.87 23.27 56.19
N HIS A 518 18.54 23.19 56.09
CA HIS A 518 17.66 24.27 56.53
C HIS A 518 17.42 24.34 58.04
N HIS A 519 17.71 23.28 58.80
CA HIS A 519 17.49 23.26 60.26
C HIS A 519 18.73 23.69 61.08
N GLU A 520 19.94 23.64 60.52
CA GLU A 520 21.16 24.06 61.23
C GLU A 520 21.53 25.55 61.04
N ASN A 521 20.95 26.25 60.06
CA ASN A 521 21.36 27.63 59.73
C ASN A 521 20.55 28.76 60.39
N ASN A 522 19.60 28.47 61.29
CA ASN A 522 18.68 29.49 61.81
C ASN A 522 18.86 29.88 63.30
N SER A 523 19.99 29.56 63.91
CA SER A 523 20.25 29.91 65.32
C SER A 523 21.28 31.02 65.56
N ASN A 524 21.84 31.66 64.54
CA ASN A 524 22.78 32.78 64.75
C ASN A 524 22.66 33.85 63.67
N GLN A 525 21.76 34.83 63.84
CA GLN A 525 22.09 36.25 63.59
C GLN A 525 20.92 37.17 63.95
N CYS A 526 21.08 37.87 65.07
CA CYS A 526 20.34 39.06 65.45
C CYS A 526 21.38 40.17 65.57
N VAL A 527 21.41 41.18 64.67
CA VAL A 527 21.88 42.56 64.92
C VAL A 527 21.33 43.53 63.83
N ILE A 528 20.38 44.40 64.21
CA ILE A 528 20.29 45.89 64.07
C ILE A 528 20.94 46.54 62.79
N THR A 529 20.31 47.40 61.97
CA THR A 529 19.86 48.82 62.18
C THR A 529 19.18 49.33 60.87
N ALA A 530 17.91 49.78 60.86
CA ALA A 530 17.38 51.16 60.88
C ALA A 530 17.63 52.10 59.65
N ALA A 531 16.55 52.52 58.96
CA ALA A 531 16.05 53.92 58.84
C ALA A 531 15.51 54.37 57.44
N ALA A 532 14.48 55.25 57.52
CA ALA A 532 13.82 56.13 56.53
C ALA A 532 12.73 55.50 55.63
N SER A 533 11.40 55.66 55.88
CA SER A 533 10.52 56.87 55.75
C SER A 533 10.57 57.47 54.35
N SER A 534 9.53 57.80 53.58
CA SER A 534 8.08 58.01 53.70
C SER A 534 7.60 58.17 52.23
N THR A 535 6.42 57.76 51.74
CA THR A 535 5.12 58.46 51.79
C THR A 535 4.14 57.70 50.86
N VAL A 536 2.85 57.75 51.21
CA VAL A 536 1.64 57.33 50.47
C VAL A 536 0.76 58.62 50.45
N PRO A 537 -0.02 59.01 49.40
CA PRO A 537 -1.29 58.32 49.13
C PRO A 537 -1.93 58.34 47.71
N THR A 538 -2.68 57.26 47.45
CA THR A 538 -4.00 57.13 46.78
C THR A 538 -4.33 57.83 45.45
N ALA A 539 -4.72 57.05 44.43
CA ALA A 539 -6.06 57.06 43.80
C ALA A 539 -6.24 55.94 42.76
N ALA A 540 -7.49 55.51 42.58
CA ALA A 540 -7.97 54.31 41.89
C ALA A 540 -7.93 54.33 40.35
N ASN A 541 -7.76 53.17 39.70
CA ASN A 541 -8.80 52.55 38.83
C ASN A 541 -8.34 51.23 38.19
N ASN A 542 -9.34 50.36 37.97
CA ASN A 542 -9.31 49.03 37.37
C ASN A 542 -8.51 48.90 36.06
N SER A 543 -7.75 47.81 35.91
CA SER A 543 -7.83 46.93 34.73
C SER A 543 -7.03 45.63 34.94
N VAL A 544 -7.61 44.56 34.42
CA VAL A 544 -7.13 43.17 34.42
C VAL A 544 -6.05 43.00 33.36
N LEU A 545 -4.94 42.33 33.68
CA LEU A 545 -3.95 41.85 32.70
C LEU A 545 -3.75 40.34 32.84
N VAL A 546 -3.95 39.67 31.71
CA VAL A 546 -3.64 38.27 31.41
C VAL A 546 -2.27 38.26 30.75
N ASP A 547 -1.34 37.42 31.22
CA ASP A 547 0.05 37.40 30.74
C ASP A 547 0.27 36.25 29.75
N GLU A 548 0.63 36.61 28.50
CA GLU A 548 1.14 35.71 27.46
C GLU A 548 2.68 35.77 27.47
N CYS A 549 3.36 34.67 27.79
CA CYS A 549 4.80 34.54 27.57
C CYS A 549 5.08 33.88 26.21
N LYS A 550 5.50 34.68 25.23
CA LYS A 550 6.15 34.25 23.99
C LYS A 550 7.66 34.12 24.21
N VAL A 551 8.21 32.96 23.87
CA VAL A 551 9.65 32.70 23.79
C VAL A 551 10.15 33.11 22.40
N GLN A 552 11.19 33.95 22.36
CA GLN A 552 11.78 34.54 21.16
C GLN A 552 13.03 33.74 20.74
N LEU A 553 13.05 33.29 19.49
CA LEU A 553 14.18 32.62 18.83
C LEU A 553 15.23 33.66 18.39
N MET A 554 16.50 33.40 18.68
CA MET A 554 17.65 34.14 18.16
C MET A 554 18.08 33.63 16.78
N LEU A 555 18.34 34.55 15.85
CA LEU A 555 19.13 34.33 14.61
C LEU A 555 20.26 35.38 14.60
N PRO A 556 21.48 35.06 14.13
CA PRO A 556 22.55 36.04 14.00
C PRO A 556 22.53 36.74 12.64
N ASP A 557 22.74 38.06 12.68
CA ASP A 557 22.94 38.95 11.55
C ASP A 557 24.27 38.70 10.82
N VAL A 558 24.28 38.80 9.48
CA VAL A 558 25.48 39.13 8.71
C VAL A 558 25.11 40.21 7.68
N GLU A 559 25.87 41.29 7.77
CA GLU A 559 25.73 42.59 7.12
C GLU A 559 25.84 42.55 5.59
N THR A 560 25.05 43.42 4.95
CA THR A 560 25.25 43.91 3.59
C THR A 560 26.29 45.04 3.58
N SER A 561 27.25 44.97 2.64
CA SER A 561 28.02 46.14 2.18
C SER A 561 28.47 45.93 0.73
N ILE A 562 27.94 46.79 -0.15
CA ILE A 562 28.27 47.09 -1.55
C ILE A 562 27.90 46.03 -2.60
#